data_AF-W6VED4-F1
#
_entry.id   AF-W6VED4-F1
#
_cell.length_a   1.000
_cell.length_b   1.000
_cell.length_c   1.000
_cell.angle_alpha   90.00
_cell.angle_beta   90.00
_cell.angle_gamma   90.00
#
_symmetry.space_group_name_H-M   'P 1'
#
loop_
_entity.id
_entity.type
_entity.pdbx_description
1 polymer ?
#
loop_
_entity_poly.entity_id
_entity_poly.type
_entity_poly.pdbx_seq_one_letter_code
_entity_poly.pdbx_strand_id
1 'polypeptide(L)'
;MARINLLPWREELREARRKRFLLTLVGVMVGAVGAVLIANQAISGAIDRQVARNDYIGKQIAVVDERIKQISDLKARRQQLVERMRIIQDLQGNRPISGRIFDQLARTLPDGVYFTEVKMAGKSLSITGAAESNNRVSDLMRNLDASDWFDAPSLTEVKATTAGQLDQANVFQLTVRQAQPAATEGGK
;
A
#
# COMPACT_ATOMS: atom_id res chain seq x y z
N MET A 1 -82.91 73.49 -39.42
CA MET A 1 -81.83 73.12 -40.36
C MET A 1 -80.57 72.84 -39.56
N ALA A 2 -80.02 71.63 -39.67
CA ALA A 2 -78.90 71.17 -38.85
C ALA A 2 -77.57 71.81 -39.28
N ARG A 3 -76.79 72.33 -38.32
CA ARG A 3 -75.42 72.81 -38.54
C ARG A 3 -74.47 71.62 -38.43
N ILE A 4 -73.97 71.13 -39.56
CA ILE A 4 -72.99 70.05 -39.61
C ILE A 4 -71.59 70.67 -39.51
N ASN A 5 -70.82 70.23 -38.52
CA ASN A 5 -69.43 70.65 -38.34
C ASN A 5 -68.54 69.87 -39.32
N LEU A 6 -67.95 70.59 -40.29
CA LEU A 6 -67.11 70.05 -41.36
C LEU A 6 -65.60 70.22 -41.10
N LEU A 7 -65.18 70.67 -39.91
CA LEU A 7 -63.75 70.67 -39.58
C LEU A 7 -63.21 69.24 -39.54
N PRO A 8 -62.02 68.96 -40.12
CA PRO A 8 -61.42 67.61 -40.16
C PRO A 8 -60.80 67.17 -38.80
N TRP A 9 -61.44 67.48 -37.67
CA TRP A 9 -60.94 67.22 -36.32
C TRP A 9 -60.60 65.73 -36.05
N ARG A 10 -61.25 64.81 -36.77
CA ARG A 10 -61.01 63.36 -36.68
C ARG A 10 -59.67 62.93 -37.28
N GLU A 11 -59.12 63.68 -38.23
CA GLU A 11 -57.82 63.37 -38.86
C GLU A 11 -56.67 63.80 -37.96
N GLU A 12 -56.74 65.01 -37.41
CA GLU A 12 -55.76 65.55 -36.47
C GLU A 12 -55.64 64.69 -35.20
N LEU A 13 -56.76 64.20 -34.66
CA LEU A 13 -56.78 63.26 -33.53
C LEU A 13 -56.14 61.91 -33.86
N ARG A 14 -56.31 61.41 -35.09
CA ARG A 14 -55.68 60.16 -35.56
C ARG A 14 -54.17 60.34 -35.72
N GLU A 15 -53.73 61.47 -36.27
CA GLU A 15 -52.31 61.79 -36.39
C GLU A 15 -51.63 61.97 -35.03
N ALA A 16 -52.25 62.71 -34.10
CA ALA A 16 -51.72 62.88 -32.75
C ALA A 16 -51.59 61.53 -32.03
N ARG A 17 -52.58 60.64 -32.18
CA ARG A 17 -52.54 59.28 -31.62
C ARG A 17 -51.44 58.43 -32.28
N ARG A 18 -51.28 58.51 -33.60
CA ARG A 18 -50.23 57.80 -34.35
C ARG A 18 -48.84 58.27 -33.94
N LYS A 19 -48.62 59.58 -33.83
CA LYS A 19 -47.34 60.17 -33.37
C LYS A 19 -47.02 59.72 -31.94
N ARG A 20 -48.00 59.76 -31.03
CA ARG A 20 -47.83 59.26 -29.65
C ARG A 20 -47.50 57.76 -29.63
N PHE A 21 -48.21 56.94 -30.39
CA PHE A 21 -47.94 55.51 -30.50
C PHE A 21 -46.53 55.22 -31.01
N LEU A 22 -46.09 55.91 -32.06
CA LEU A 22 -44.73 55.77 -32.60
C LEU A 22 -43.67 56.21 -31.58
N LEU A 23 -43.89 57.33 -30.88
CA LEU A 23 -42.98 57.78 -29.82
C LEU A 23 -42.89 56.77 -28.68
N THR A 24 -44.01 56.20 -28.22
CA THR A 24 -43.99 55.15 -27.19
C THR A 24 -43.32 53.88 -27.69
N LEU A 25 -43.54 53.49 -28.95
CA LEU A 25 -42.93 52.31 -29.56
C LEU A 25 -41.41 52.46 -29.62
N VAL A 26 -40.91 53.61 -30.08
CA VAL A 26 -39.48 53.92 -30.11
C VAL A 26 -38.91 53.95 -28.69
N GLY A 27 -39.61 54.57 -27.74
CA GLY A 27 -39.19 54.61 -26.34
C GLY A 27 -39.03 53.21 -25.73
N VAL A 28 -40.00 52.32 -25.95
CA VAL A 28 -39.94 50.92 -25.50
C VAL A 28 -38.82 50.16 -26.21
N MET A 29 -38.64 50.38 -27.52
CA MET A 29 -37.58 49.72 -28.28
C MET A 29 -36.19 50.13 -27.79
N VAL A 30 -35.95 51.43 -27.57
CA VAL A 30 -34.69 51.93 -27.00
C VAL A 30 -34.49 51.42 -25.58
N GLY A 31 -35.55 51.39 -24.76
CA GLY A 31 -35.50 50.85 -23.40
C GLY A 31 -35.14 49.35 -23.38
N ALA A 32 -35.72 48.57 -24.27
CA ALA A 32 -35.44 47.14 -24.40
C ALA A 32 -33.98 46.89 -24.85
N VAL A 33 -33.51 47.62 -25.86
CA VAL A 33 -32.11 47.54 -26.32
C VAL A 33 -31.15 47.94 -25.20
N GLY A 34 -31.43 49.03 -24.49
CA GLY A 34 -30.63 49.48 -23.34
C GLY A 34 -30.56 48.43 -22.23
N ALA A 35 -31.69 47.83 -21.87
CA ALA A 35 -31.74 46.77 -20.86
C ALA A 35 -30.91 45.55 -21.27
N VAL A 36 -30.99 45.12 -22.53
CA VAL A 36 -30.19 43.99 -23.06
C VAL A 36 -28.70 44.31 -23.03
N LEU A 37 -28.30 45.52 -23.41
CA LEU A 37 -26.88 45.93 -23.39
C LEU A 37 -26.31 45.94 -21.97
N ILE A 38 -27.06 46.47 -20.99
CA ILE A 38 -26.65 46.48 -19.58
C ILE A 38 -26.54 45.04 -19.05
N ALA A 39 -27.53 44.20 -19.33
CA ALA A 39 -27.52 42.80 -18.91
C ALA A 39 -26.33 42.05 -19.52
N ASN A 40 -26.09 42.22 -20.82
CA ASN A 40 -24.97 41.60 -21.51
C ASN A 40 -23.64 42.03 -20.90
N GLN A 41 -23.44 43.32 -20.64
CA GLN A 41 -22.20 43.84 -20.05
C GLN A 41 -21.96 43.31 -18.63
N ALA A 42 -23.01 43.21 -17.81
CA ALA A 42 -22.94 42.63 -16.47
C ALA A 42 -22.58 41.14 -16.50
N ILE A 43 -23.20 40.38 -17.40
CA ILE A 43 -22.94 38.94 -17.59
C ILE A 43 -21.53 38.71 -18.13
N SER A 44 -21.10 39.45 -19.15
CA SER A 44 -19.73 39.35 -19.69
C SER A 44 -18.69 39.62 -18.61
N GLY A 45 -18.87 40.67 -17.80
CA GLY A 45 -17.96 40.94 -16.70
C GLY A 45 -17.92 39.83 -15.63
N ALA A 46 -19.04 39.15 -15.38
CA ALA A 46 -19.06 37.99 -14.49
C ALA A 46 -18.34 36.77 -15.11
N ILE A 47 -18.52 36.53 -16.40
CA ILE A 47 -17.82 35.48 -17.14
C ILE A 47 -16.31 35.72 -17.11
N ASP A 48 -15.83 36.93 -17.40
CA ASP A 48 -14.41 37.25 -17.42
C ASP A 48 -13.75 37.00 -16.06
N ARG A 49 -14.42 37.39 -14.96
CA ARG A 49 -13.97 37.09 -13.60
C ARG A 49 -13.90 35.59 -13.33
N GLN A 50 -14.89 34.84 -13.81
CA GLN A 50 -14.92 33.38 -13.64
C GLN A 50 -13.81 32.70 -14.45
N VAL A 51 -13.56 33.15 -15.69
CA VAL A 51 -12.49 32.65 -16.54
C VAL A 51 -11.12 32.93 -15.93
N ALA A 52 -10.88 34.15 -15.42
CA ALA A 52 -9.63 34.49 -14.74
C ALA A 52 -9.39 33.61 -13.50
N ARG A 53 -10.45 33.33 -12.72
CA ARG A 53 -10.37 32.44 -11.56
C ARG A 53 -10.08 30.99 -11.96
N ASN A 54 -10.71 30.51 -13.04
CA ASN A 54 -10.45 29.17 -13.56
C ASN A 54 -9.01 29.04 -14.06
N ASP A 55 -8.49 30.04 -14.78
CA ASP A 55 -7.10 30.07 -15.24
C ASP A 55 -6.11 30.08 -14.06
N TYR A 56 -6.39 30.89 -13.02
CA TYR A 56 -5.60 30.89 -11.80
C TYR A 56 -5.58 29.52 -11.11
N ILE A 57 -6.73 28.88 -10.95
CA ILE A 57 -6.83 27.53 -10.36
C ILE A 57 -6.09 26.51 -11.23
N GLY A 58 -6.26 26.56 -12.55
CA GLY A 58 -5.56 25.68 -13.49
C GLY A 58 -4.03 25.79 -13.38
N LYS A 59 -3.50 27.01 -13.25
CA LYS A 59 -2.06 27.24 -13.02
C LYS A 59 -1.59 26.64 -11.70
N GLN A 60 -2.36 26.80 -10.63
CA GLN A 60 -2.00 26.23 -9.33
C GLN A 60 -2.06 24.69 -9.33
N ILE A 61 -3.03 24.10 -10.03
CA ILE A 61 -3.10 22.65 -10.24
C ILE A 61 -1.83 22.15 -10.92
N ALA A 62 -1.39 22.81 -12.00
CA ALA A 62 -0.17 22.42 -12.70
C ALA A 62 1.08 22.43 -11.80
N VAL A 63 1.22 23.45 -10.94
CA VAL A 63 2.33 23.53 -9.97
C VAL A 63 2.26 22.40 -8.94
N VAL A 64 1.06 22.08 -8.46
CA VAL A 64 0.87 20.99 -7.49
C VAL A 64 1.11 19.63 -8.13
N ASP A 65 0.65 19.41 -9.35
CA ASP A 65 0.87 18.16 -10.10
C ASP A 65 2.36 17.87 -10.33
N GLU A 66 3.16 18.91 -10.63
CA GLU A 66 4.60 18.76 -10.75
C GLU A 66 5.23 18.29 -9.43
N ARG A 67 4.80 18.87 -8.29
CA ARG A 67 5.26 18.45 -6.96
C ARG A 67 4.82 17.03 -6.63
N ILE A 68 3.60 16.65 -6.97
CA ILE A 68 3.09 15.28 -6.77
C ILE A 68 3.96 14.29 -7.55
N LYS A 69 4.30 14.61 -8.80
CA LYS A 69 5.17 13.76 -9.63
C LYS A 69 6.57 13.61 -9.05
N GLN A 70 7.15 14.69 -8.53
CA GLN A 70 8.44 14.62 -7.83
C GLN A 70 8.37 13.74 -6.58
N ILE A 71 7.29 13.82 -5.80
CA ILE A 71 7.06 12.99 -4.62
C ILE A 71 6.89 11.51 -5.01
N SER A 72 6.13 11.22 -6.08
CA SER A 72 5.94 9.83 -6.54
C SER A 72 7.26 9.21 -6.99
N ASP A 73 8.08 9.97 -7.72
CA ASP A 73 9.40 9.51 -8.17
C ASP A 73 10.33 9.26 -6.98
N LEU A 74 10.32 10.15 -5.99
CA LEU A 74 11.10 9.98 -4.76
C LEU A 74 10.64 8.77 -3.95
N LYS A 75 9.33 8.55 -3.85
CA LYS A 75 8.76 7.38 -3.16
C LYS A 75 9.14 6.08 -3.88
N ALA A 76 9.11 6.05 -5.20
CA ALA A 76 9.53 4.90 -5.99
C ALA A 76 11.02 4.58 -5.76
N ARG A 77 11.90 5.60 -5.77
CA ARG A 77 13.32 5.44 -5.45
C ARG A 77 13.54 4.93 -4.03
N ARG A 78 12.82 5.47 -3.03
CA ARG A 78 12.89 4.98 -1.64
C ARG A 78 12.50 3.52 -1.54
N GLN A 79 11.44 3.10 -2.23
CA GLN A 79 10.99 1.71 -2.19
C GLN A 79 12.01 0.77 -2.82
N GLN A 80 12.62 1.16 -3.95
CA GLN A 80 13.73 0.41 -4.54
C GLN A 80 14.94 0.29 -3.60
N LEU A 81 15.26 1.35 -2.87
CA LEU A 81 16.36 1.32 -1.89
C LEU A 81 16.05 0.41 -0.71
N VAL A 82 14.82 0.45 -0.18
CA VAL A 82 14.40 -0.45 0.92
C VAL A 82 14.44 -1.91 0.48
N GLU A 83 13.98 -2.23 -0.72
CA GLU A 83 14.04 -3.59 -1.26
C GLU A 83 15.49 -4.08 -1.36
N ARG A 84 16.40 -3.25 -1.87
CA ARG A 84 17.82 -3.57 -1.94
C ARG A 84 18.44 -3.77 -0.56
N MET A 85 18.10 -2.92 0.41
CA MET A 85 18.57 -3.06 1.78
C MET A 85 18.06 -4.37 2.41
N ARG A 86 16.80 -4.74 2.16
CA ARG A 86 16.23 -6.00 2.65
C ARG A 86 16.96 -7.21 2.09
N ILE A 87 17.21 -7.25 0.78
CA ILE A 87 17.98 -8.32 0.15
C ILE A 87 19.39 -8.43 0.77
N ILE A 88 20.07 -7.31 1.01
CA ILE A 88 21.39 -7.29 1.65
C ILE A 88 21.31 -7.79 3.11
N GLN A 89 20.30 -7.37 3.87
CA GLN A 89 20.08 -7.82 5.25
C GLN A 89 19.77 -9.31 5.32
N ASP A 90 18.95 -9.83 4.41
CA ASP A 90 18.62 -11.26 4.34
C ASP A 90 19.87 -12.09 3.98
N LEU A 91 20.74 -11.57 3.10
CA LEU A 91 22.02 -12.20 2.73
C LEU A 91 23.06 -12.17 3.87
N GLN A 92 23.08 -11.11 4.68
CA GLN A 92 24.06 -10.96 5.77
C GLN A 92 23.59 -11.60 7.09
N GLY A 93 22.31 -11.51 7.44
CA GLY A 93 21.76 -11.97 8.70
C GLY A 93 21.68 -13.50 8.84
N ASN A 94 21.55 -14.23 7.73
CA ASN A 94 21.36 -15.68 7.76
C ASN A 94 22.65 -16.49 7.71
N ARG A 95 23.81 -15.87 7.43
CA ARG A 95 25.10 -16.60 7.30
C ARG A 95 25.68 -17.15 8.63
N PRO A 96 25.64 -16.46 9.78
CA PRO A 96 26.23 -17.00 11.01
C PRO A 96 25.30 -17.94 11.80
N ILE A 97 24.00 -17.99 11.49
CA ILE A 97 23.02 -18.79 12.27
C ILE A 97 23.06 -20.26 11.87
N SER A 98 23.00 -20.58 10.57
CA SER A 98 23.01 -21.98 10.11
C SER A 98 24.29 -22.72 10.50
N GLY A 99 25.45 -22.08 10.36
CA GLY A 99 26.73 -22.68 10.78
C GLY A 99 26.81 -22.96 12.28
N ARG A 100 26.24 -22.08 13.11
CA ARG A 100 26.22 -22.28 14.56
C ARG A 100 25.22 -23.36 14.98
N ILE A 101 24.08 -23.49 14.29
CA ILE A 101 23.13 -24.59 14.52
C ILE A 101 23.79 -25.94 14.20
N PHE A 102 24.54 -26.04 13.11
CA PHE A 102 25.28 -27.28 12.79
C PHE A 102 26.35 -27.62 13.83
N ASP A 103 27.12 -26.64 14.31
CA ASP A 103 28.12 -26.86 15.38
C ASP A 103 27.45 -27.32 16.69
N GLN A 104 26.34 -26.68 17.09
CA GLN A 104 25.60 -27.09 18.29
C GLN A 104 25.00 -28.48 18.16
N LEU A 105 24.42 -28.79 16.99
CA LEU A 105 23.85 -30.11 16.72
C LEU A 105 24.92 -31.21 16.80
N ALA A 106 26.12 -30.95 16.28
CA ALA A 106 27.26 -31.86 16.38
C ALA A 106 27.74 -32.07 17.83
N ARG A 107 27.69 -31.02 18.67
CA ARG A 107 28.08 -31.10 20.10
C ARG A 107 27.08 -31.83 20.98
N THR A 108 25.78 -31.79 20.62
CA THR A 108 24.71 -32.46 21.39
C THR A 108 24.56 -33.96 21.09
N LEU A 109 25.27 -34.47 20.07
CA LEU A 109 25.23 -35.88 19.68
C LEU A 109 25.92 -36.78 20.71
N PRO A 110 25.21 -37.75 21.31
CA PRO A 110 25.83 -38.80 22.12
C PRO A 110 26.45 -39.88 21.22
N ASP A 111 27.41 -40.62 21.76
CA ASP A 111 28.06 -41.74 21.06
C ASP A 111 27.03 -42.80 20.62
N GLY A 112 27.17 -43.32 19.40
CA GLY A 112 26.27 -44.33 18.82
C GLY A 112 24.97 -43.77 18.20
N VAL A 113 24.91 -42.46 17.95
CA VAL A 113 23.82 -41.79 17.23
C VAL A 113 24.37 -41.05 16.02
N TYR A 114 23.70 -41.16 14.88
CA TYR A 114 24.03 -40.39 13.69
C TYR A 114 22.79 -39.80 13.03
N PHE A 115 22.93 -38.61 12.45
CA PHE A 115 21.88 -37.96 11.69
C PHE A 115 21.98 -38.32 10.21
N THR A 116 20.84 -38.62 9.61
CA THR A 116 20.70 -38.93 8.18
C THR A 116 20.15 -37.71 7.43
N GLU A 117 19.18 -37.01 8.03
CA GLU A 117 18.55 -35.85 7.40
C GLU A 117 18.22 -34.79 8.45
N VAL A 118 18.52 -33.52 8.14
CA VAL A 118 18.16 -32.35 8.95
C VAL A 118 17.47 -31.33 8.07
N LYS A 119 16.22 -31.01 8.38
CA LYS A 119 15.41 -30.02 7.67
C LYS A 119 15.06 -28.86 8.59
N MET A 120 15.37 -27.64 8.16
CA MET A 120 15.07 -26.41 8.90
C MET A 120 13.94 -25.65 8.22
N ALA A 121 12.87 -25.38 8.97
CA ALA A 121 11.74 -24.57 8.53
C ALA A 121 11.51 -23.43 9.54
N GLY A 122 12.07 -22.26 9.25
CA GLY A 122 12.02 -21.11 10.14
C GLY A 122 12.77 -21.38 11.45
N LYS A 123 12.03 -21.50 12.56
CA LYS A 123 12.57 -21.78 13.91
C LYS A 123 12.40 -23.24 14.35
N SER A 124 11.91 -24.13 13.48
CA SER A 124 11.72 -25.55 13.77
C SER A 124 12.70 -26.38 12.97
N LEU A 125 13.30 -27.37 13.62
CA LEU A 125 14.26 -28.29 13.04
C LEU A 125 13.70 -29.71 13.11
N SER A 126 13.51 -30.35 11.97
CA SER A 126 13.12 -31.76 11.87
C SER A 126 14.36 -32.59 11.56
N ILE A 127 14.65 -33.56 12.42
CA ILE A 127 15.86 -34.36 12.38
C ILE A 127 15.48 -35.83 12.30
N THR A 128 16.08 -36.53 11.34
CA THR A 128 15.95 -37.96 11.16
C THR A 128 17.33 -38.59 11.30
N GLY A 129 17.44 -39.65 12.07
CA GLY A 129 18.70 -40.35 12.31
C GLY A 129 18.50 -41.79 12.73
N ALA A 130 19.61 -42.47 12.99
CA ALA A 130 19.57 -43.78 13.62
C ALA A 130 20.44 -43.80 14.88
N ALA A 131 19.99 -44.59 15.85
CA ALA A 131 20.64 -44.77 17.14
C ALA A 131 20.81 -46.26 17.44
N GLU A 132 21.93 -46.63 18.06
CA GLU A 132 22.23 -48.01 18.44
C GLU A 132 21.24 -48.58 19.49
N SER A 133 20.60 -47.71 20.28
CA SER A 133 19.55 -48.13 21.22
C SER A 133 18.57 -47.01 21.56
N ASN A 134 17.39 -47.37 22.09
CA ASN A 134 16.40 -46.40 22.56
C ASN A 134 16.91 -45.53 23.72
N ASN A 135 17.86 -46.05 24.50
CA ASN A 135 18.50 -45.28 25.57
C ASN A 135 19.30 -44.10 24.99
N ARG A 136 19.99 -44.32 23.86
CA ARG A 136 20.73 -43.25 23.16
C ARG A 136 19.82 -42.17 22.58
N VAL A 137 18.63 -42.54 22.11
CA VAL A 137 17.61 -41.56 21.66
C VAL A 137 17.15 -40.68 22.84
N SER A 138 16.97 -41.28 24.01
CA SER A 138 16.58 -40.54 25.22
C SER A 138 17.71 -39.63 25.74
N ASP A 139 18.97 -40.07 25.64
CA ASP A 139 20.14 -39.24 25.94
C ASP A 139 20.24 -38.05 24.99
N LEU A 140 20.00 -38.25 23.68
CA LEU A 140 19.96 -37.17 22.71
C LEU A 140 18.86 -36.15 23.05
N MET A 141 17.66 -36.58 23.41
CA MET A 141 16.59 -35.66 23.81
C MET A 141 16.98 -34.82 25.02
N ARG A 142 17.64 -35.42 26.02
CA ARG A 142 18.17 -34.69 27.19
C ARG A 142 19.27 -33.70 26.82
N ASN A 143 20.20 -34.08 25.94
CA ASN A 143 21.28 -33.20 25.49
C ASN A 143 20.76 -32.01 24.67
N LEU A 144 19.70 -32.22 23.87
CA LEU A 144 19.03 -31.15 23.14
C LEU A 144 18.27 -30.21 24.07
N ASP A 145 17.59 -30.75 25.10
CA ASP A 145 16.86 -29.94 26.10
C ASP A 145 17.80 -29.15 27.01
N ALA A 146 18.99 -29.68 27.29
CA ALA A 146 20.02 -29.02 28.08
C ALA A 146 20.84 -27.96 27.30
N SER A 147 20.61 -27.81 25.99
CA SER A 147 21.35 -26.85 25.16
C SER A 147 20.69 -25.47 25.18
N ASP A 148 21.49 -24.42 25.34
CA ASP A 148 21.00 -23.02 25.28
C ASP A 148 20.43 -22.61 23.90
N TRP A 149 20.62 -23.45 22.88
CA TRP A 149 20.25 -23.18 21.48
C TRP A 149 19.02 -23.96 21.01
N PHE A 150 18.54 -24.92 21.79
CA PHE A 150 17.46 -25.81 21.44
C PHE A 150 16.47 -25.90 22.60
N ASP A 151 15.17 -25.91 22.29
CA ASP A 151 14.11 -26.01 23.28
C ASP A 151 13.00 -26.93 22.77
N ALA A 152 12.30 -27.58 23.70
CA ALA A 152 11.19 -28.48 23.47
C ALA A 152 11.47 -29.58 22.41
N PRO A 153 12.43 -30.49 22.64
CA PRO A 153 12.63 -31.64 21.77
C PRO A 153 11.42 -32.58 21.86
N SER A 154 10.76 -32.81 20.73
CA SER A 154 9.62 -33.70 20.59
C SER A 154 9.96 -34.86 19.67
N LEU A 155 9.84 -36.08 20.19
CA LEU A 155 10.01 -37.31 19.43
C LEU A 155 8.73 -37.62 18.66
N THR A 156 8.81 -37.76 17.34
CA THR A 156 7.66 -38.04 16.48
C THR A 156 7.49 -39.54 16.24
N GLU A 157 8.58 -40.26 15.97
CA GLU A 157 8.52 -41.69 15.70
C GLU A 157 9.84 -42.38 16.03
N VAL A 158 9.79 -43.62 16.52
CA VAL A 158 10.94 -44.53 16.64
C VAL A 158 10.56 -45.88 16.05
N LYS A 159 11.32 -46.33 15.07
CA LYS A 159 11.16 -47.63 14.40
C LYS A 159 12.44 -48.43 14.53
N ALA A 160 12.35 -49.62 15.11
CA ALA A 160 13.44 -50.58 15.07
C ALA A 160 13.58 -51.13 13.65
N THR A 161 14.76 -50.98 13.03
CA THR A 161 15.04 -51.65 11.75
C THR A 161 15.79 -52.94 12.00
N THR A 162 15.14 -54.07 11.73
CA THR A 162 15.77 -55.39 11.74
C THR A 162 16.15 -55.76 10.32
N ALA A 163 17.23 -55.16 9.81
CA ALA A 163 17.76 -55.47 8.49
C ALA A 163 19.17 -56.05 8.61
N GLY A 164 19.24 -57.37 8.82
CA GLY A 164 20.35 -58.24 8.44
C GLY A 164 21.74 -58.00 9.05
N GLN A 165 22.16 -58.94 9.93
CA GLN A 165 23.54 -59.17 10.39
C GLN A 165 24.32 -57.94 10.89
N LEU A 166 24.32 -57.79 12.22
CA LEU A 166 25.10 -56.83 13.02
C LEU A 166 24.64 -55.37 12.90
N ASP A 167 23.60 -55.06 13.67
CA ASP A 167 23.41 -53.85 14.49
C ASP A 167 21.92 -53.44 14.49
N GLN A 168 21.26 -53.61 15.65
CA GLN A 168 19.87 -53.16 15.84
C GLN A 168 19.83 -51.64 15.91
N ALA A 169 19.79 -50.98 14.75
CA ALA A 169 19.62 -49.54 14.70
C ALA A 169 18.13 -49.17 14.85
N ASN A 170 17.84 -48.24 15.75
CA ASN A 170 16.53 -47.61 15.86
C ASN A 170 16.54 -46.32 15.05
N VAL A 171 15.74 -46.27 13.99
CA VAL A 171 15.52 -45.05 13.22
C VAL A 171 14.56 -44.17 14.01
N PHE A 172 14.96 -42.93 14.25
CA PHE A 172 14.12 -41.96 14.96
C PHE A 172 13.88 -40.72 14.10
N GLN A 173 12.71 -40.11 14.32
CA GLN A 173 12.37 -38.81 13.80
C GLN A 173 11.99 -37.91 14.98
N LEU A 174 12.68 -36.78 15.11
CA LEU A 174 12.43 -35.79 16.15
C LEU A 174 12.27 -34.40 15.55
N THR A 175 11.57 -33.55 16.28
CA THR A 175 11.44 -32.12 15.99
C THR A 175 11.90 -31.32 17.20
N VAL A 176 12.75 -30.33 16.99
CA VAL A 176 13.25 -29.44 18.04
C VAL A 176 13.08 -28.00 17.61
N ARG A 177 12.77 -27.10 18.53
CA ARG A 177 12.70 -25.67 18.25
C ARG A 177 14.03 -25.01 18.53
N GLN A 178 14.43 -24.10 17.65
CA GLN A 178 15.59 -23.26 17.89
C GLN A 178 15.23 -22.25 18.99
N ALA A 179 15.91 -22.36 20.13
CA ALA A 179 15.94 -21.30 21.11
C ALA A 179 16.91 -20.23 20.58
N GLN A 180 16.46 -18.97 20.58
CA GLN A 180 17.36 -17.86 20.35
C GLN A 180 18.00 -17.60 21.72
N PRO A 181 19.32 -17.83 21.91
CA PRO A 181 19.93 -17.54 23.19
C PRO A 181 19.63 -16.07 23.49
N ALA A 182 19.23 -15.77 24.73
CA ALA A 182 19.21 -14.40 25.20
C ALA A 182 20.59 -13.83 24.83
N ALA A 183 20.61 -12.82 23.96
CA ALA A 183 21.85 -12.21 23.52
C ALA A 183 22.69 -11.98 24.77
N THR A 184 23.78 -12.71 24.92
CA THR A 184 24.76 -12.39 25.95
C THR A 184 25.15 -10.97 25.60
N GLU A 185 24.67 -10.01 26.39
CA GLU A 185 25.10 -8.63 26.32
C GLU A 185 26.61 -8.69 26.23
N GLY A 186 27.13 -8.31 25.07
CA GLY A 186 28.55 -8.28 24.81
C GLY A 186 29.16 -7.27 25.76
N GLY A 187 29.57 -7.76 26.92
CA GLY A 187 30.43 -7.06 27.84
C GLY A 187 31.80 -6.92 27.19
N LYS A 188 32.02 -5.77 26.55
CA LYS A 188 33.17 -4.86 26.66
C LYS A 188 33.27 -3.97 25.43
#